data_AF-A0A2E0IYU6-F1
#
_entry.id   AF-A0A2E0IYU6-F1
#
_cell.length_a   1.000
_cell.length_b   1.000
_cell.length_c   1.000
_cell.angle_alpha   90.00
_cell.angle_beta   90.00
_cell.angle_gamma   90.00
#
_symmetry.space_group_name_H-M   'P 1'
#
loop_
_entity.id
_entity.type
_entity.pdbx_description
1 polymer ?
#
loop_
_entity_poly.entity_id
_entity_poly.type
_entity_poly.pdbx_seq_one_letter_code
_entity_poly.pdbx_strand_id
1 'polypeptide(L)'
;MPRKLSKADKREAISVIEDQFMQGKLAPIAARAAGVSVRTLFDLQRDDDDTAQRFARAREIGADALIQEAQDILDKADKDKPQKAREQAHHRRWLASKLRPTYNDKAAVSASSKGDGGVTVEIVQGLGD
;
A
#
# COMPACT_ATOMS: atom_id res chain seq x y z
N MET A 1 -13.64 -26.25 17.91
CA MET A 1 -13.95 -24.80 17.98
C MET A 1 -12.63 -24.03 17.93
N PRO A 2 -12.49 -22.96 17.13
CA PRO A 2 -11.29 -22.12 17.20
C PRO A 2 -11.19 -21.51 18.60
N ARG A 3 -10.03 -21.67 19.23
CA ARG A 3 -9.73 -21.10 20.54
C ARG A 3 -9.85 -19.57 20.45
N LYS A 4 -10.66 -18.95 21.31
CA LYS A 4 -10.71 -17.49 21.42
C LYS A 4 -9.33 -17.01 21.91
N LEU A 5 -8.74 -16.05 21.21
CA LEU A 5 -7.48 -15.43 21.64
C LEU A 5 -7.67 -14.74 22.99
N SER A 6 -6.66 -14.86 23.86
CA SER A 6 -6.61 -14.10 25.10
C SER A 6 -6.44 -12.60 24.80
N LYS A 7 -6.70 -11.73 25.78
CA LYS A 7 -6.48 -10.28 25.62
C LYS A 7 -4.99 -9.96 25.35
N ALA A 8 -4.08 -10.71 25.98
CA ALA A 8 -2.65 -10.55 25.75
C ALA A 8 -2.27 -10.98 24.33
N ASP A 9 -2.75 -12.15 23.88
CA ASP A 9 -2.47 -12.69 22.54
C ASP A 9 -3.00 -11.75 21.45
N LYS A 10 -4.18 -11.14 21.66
CA LYS A 10 -4.72 -10.13 20.73
C LYS A 10 -3.82 -8.92 20.62
N ARG A 11 -3.34 -8.39 21.75
CA ARG A 11 -2.47 -7.21 21.77
C ARG A 11 -1.15 -7.47 21.05
N GLU A 12 -0.55 -8.64 21.30
CA GLU A 12 0.68 -9.06 20.62
C GLU A 12 0.44 -9.21 19.11
N ALA A 13 -0.63 -9.91 18.71
CA ALA A 13 -0.97 -10.09 17.30
C ALA A 13 -1.19 -8.73 16.59
N ILE A 14 -1.89 -7.78 17.21
CA ILE A 14 -2.10 -6.43 16.67
C ILE A 14 -0.76 -5.73 16.44
N SER A 15 0.16 -5.78 17.42
CA SER A 15 1.48 -5.16 17.28
C SER A 15 2.27 -5.76 16.11
N VAL A 16 2.31 -7.09 16.00
CA VAL A 16 3.03 -7.77 14.91
C VAL A 16 2.40 -7.45 13.56
N ILE A 17 1.06 -7.40 13.46
CA ILE A 17 0.36 -7.04 12.22
C ILE A 17 0.68 -5.60 11.81
N GLU A 18 0.71 -4.67 12.76
CA GLU A 18 1.09 -3.27 12.50
C GLU A 18 2.51 -3.17 11.94
N ASP A 19 3.48 -3.84 12.58
CA ASP A 19 4.86 -3.86 12.11
C ASP A 19 4.96 -4.39 10.67
N GLN A 20 4.21 -5.43 10.35
CA GLN A 20 4.17 -5.99 8.99
C GLN A 20 3.52 -5.03 7.98
N PHE A 21 2.46 -4.30 8.37
CA PHE A 21 1.87 -3.28 7.51
C PHE A 21 2.81 -2.08 7.29
N MET A 22 3.53 -1.64 8.32
CA MET A 22 4.56 -0.59 8.20
C MET A 22 5.72 -1.01 7.28
N GLN A 23 5.97 -2.32 7.15
CA GLN A 23 6.93 -2.89 6.20
C GLN A 23 6.34 -3.14 4.80
N GLY A 24 5.13 -2.64 4.53
CA GLY A 24 4.46 -2.80 3.23
C GLY A 24 3.95 -4.21 2.94
N LYS A 25 3.87 -5.10 3.94
CA LYS A 25 3.41 -6.49 3.75
C LYS A 25 1.89 -6.57 3.66
N LEU A 26 1.40 -7.54 2.89
CA LEU A 26 -0.03 -7.77 2.70
C LEU A 26 -0.64 -8.54 3.89
N ALA A 27 -1.96 -8.41 4.07
CA ALA A 27 -2.69 -9.03 5.18
C ALA A 27 -2.42 -10.54 5.38
N PRO A 28 -2.28 -11.38 4.33
CA PRO A 28 -1.91 -12.78 4.52
C PRO A 28 -0.54 -13.00 5.15
N ILE A 29 0.44 -12.17 4.81
CA ILE A 29 1.79 -12.21 5.37
C ILE A 29 1.77 -11.69 6.80
N ALA A 30 1.07 -10.58 7.05
CA ALA A 30 0.93 -10.00 8.38
C ALA A 30 0.23 -10.96 9.36
N ALA A 31 -0.88 -11.57 8.95
CA ALA A 31 -1.60 -12.55 9.77
C ALA A 31 -0.74 -13.79 10.09
N ARG A 32 -0.02 -14.31 9.08
CA ARG A 32 0.90 -15.43 9.27
C ARG A 32 2.00 -15.08 10.27
N ALA A 33 2.60 -13.90 10.17
CA ALA A 33 3.66 -13.47 11.08
C ALA A 33 3.17 -13.37 12.54
N ALA A 34 1.91 -12.95 12.72
CA ALA A 34 1.26 -12.88 14.02
C ALA A 34 0.70 -14.23 14.52
N GLY A 35 0.89 -15.33 13.78
CA GLY A 35 0.38 -16.65 14.17
C GLY A 35 -1.15 -16.79 14.13
N VAL A 36 -1.84 -15.89 13.41
CA VAL A 36 -3.31 -15.87 13.33
C VAL A 36 -3.79 -16.12 11.90
N SER A 37 -5.06 -16.49 11.77
CA SER A 37 -5.69 -16.58 10.45
C SER A 37 -5.95 -15.19 9.87
N VAL A 38 -6.01 -15.08 8.54
CA VAL A 38 -6.41 -13.83 7.86
C VAL A 38 -7.82 -13.39 8.30
N ARG A 39 -8.71 -14.35 8.55
CA ARG A 39 -10.04 -14.08 9.07
C ARG A 39 -9.98 -13.40 10.44
N THR A 40 -9.12 -13.90 11.33
CA THR A 40 -8.90 -13.31 12.66
C THR A 40 -8.39 -11.87 12.55
N LEU A 41 -7.46 -11.58 11.64
CA LEU A 41 -7.01 -10.21 11.39
C LEU A 41 -8.17 -9.29 11.00
N PHE A 42 -9.04 -9.73 10.08
CA PHE A 42 -10.21 -8.94 9.70
C PHE A 42 -11.26 -8.83 10.81
N ASP A 43 -11.45 -9.87 11.62
CA ASP A 43 -12.32 -9.79 12.80
C ASP A 43 -11.75 -8.77 13.82
N LEU A 44 -10.43 -8.72 14.05
CA LEU A 44 -9.80 -7.69 14.90
C LEU A 44 -10.04 -6.27 14.39
N GLN A 45 -9.95 -6.07 13.07
CA GLN A 45 -10.22 -4.77 12.44
C GLN A 45 -11.71 -4.40 12.47
N ARG A 46 -12.61 -5.38 12.39
CA ARG A 46 -14.06 -5.13 12.40
C ARG A 46 -14.58 -4.87 13.82
N ASP A 47 -14.04 -5.57 14.81
CA ASP A 47 -14.58 -5.58 16.16
C ASP A 47 -14.01 -4.43 17.03
N ASP A 48 -12.99 -3.70 16.55
CA ASP A 48 -12.35 -2.57 17.25
C ASP A 48 -11.87 -1.47 16.28
N ASP A 49 -12.51 -0.30 16.36
CA ASP A 49 -12.23 0.85 15.49
C ASP A 49 -10.82 1.44 15.71
N ASP A 50 -10.28 1.39 16.92
CA ASP A 50 -8.91 1.87 17.19
C ASP A 50 -7.89 1.00 16.44
N THR A 51 -8.03 -0.33 16.55
CA THR A 51 -7.23 -1.28 15.77
C THR A 51 -7.37 -1.03 14.27
N ALA A 52 -8.58 -0.75 13.76
CA ALA A 52 -8.79 -0.43 12.36
C ALA A 52 -8.01 0.81 11.91
N GLN A 53 -8.05 1.89 12.70
CA GLN A 53 -7.34 3.13 12.41
C GLN A 53 -5.82 2.96 12.52
N ARG A 54 -5.34 2.17 13.47
CA ARG A 54 -3.91 1.85 13.59
C ARG A 54 -3.41 1.07 12.38
N PHE A 55 -4.17 0.07 11.91
CA PHE A 55 -3.83 -0.67 10.70
C PHE A 55 -3.87 0.21 9.44
N ALA A 56 -4.82 1.13 9.34
CA ALA A 56 -4.87 2.08 8.23
C ALA A 56 -3.60 2.95 8.18
N ARG A 57 -3.24 3.58 9.30
CA ARG A 57 -2.01 4.38 9.44
C ARG A 57 -0.74 3.56 9.16
N ALA A 58 -0.67 2.33 9.66
CA ALA A 58 0.45 1.45 9.41
C ALA A 58 0.61 1.13 7.91
N ARG A 59 -0.50 0.92 7.18
CA ARG A 59 -0.47 0.71 5.73
C ARG A 59 -0.05 1.95 4.95
N GLU A 60 -0.44 3.14 5.40
CA GLU A 60 0.03 4.40 4.81
C GLU A 60 1.55 4.54 4.96
N ILE A 61 2.10 4.24 6.14
CA ILE A 61 3.56 4.18 6.38
C ILE A 61 4.21 3.12 5.47
N GLY A 62 3.56 1.97 5.33
CA GLY A 62 4.00 0.88 4.44
C GLY A 62 4.11 1.27 2.97
N ALA A 63 3.45 2.34 2.52
CA ALA A 63 3.62 2.86 1.17
C ALA A 63 5.08 3.30 0.92
N ASP A 64 5.71 3.93 1.91
CA ASP A 64 7.10 4.39 1.81
C ASP A 64 8.06 3.19 1.73
N ALA A 65 7.78 2.13 2.49
CA ALA A 65 8.54 0.87 2.43
C ALA A 65 8.42 0.18 1.07
N LEU A 66 7.23 0.18 0.45
CA LEU A 66 7.03 -0.38 -0.89
C LEU A 66 7.84 0.35 -1.96
N ILE A 67 7.97 1.67 -1.85
CA ILE A 67 8.79 2.48 -2.77
C ILE A 67 10.28 2.17 -2.59
N GLN A 68 10.76 2.08 -1.35
CA GLN A 68 12.15 1.69 -1.07
C GLN A 68 12.45 0.28 -1.59
N GLU A 69 11.56 -0.69 -1.37
CA GLU A 69 11.71 -2.04 -1.94
C GLU A 69 11.69 -2.03 -3.48
N ALA A 70 10.89 -1.17 -4.11
CA ALA A 70 10.84 -1.06 -5.56
C ALA A 70 12.18 -0.55 -6.13
N GLN A 71 12.78 0.45 -5.48
CA GLN A 71 14.11 0.95 -5.83
C GLN A 71 15.17 -0.15 -5.67
N ASP A 72 15.17 -0.83 -4.53
CA ASP A 72 16.08 -1.94 -4.23
C ASP A 72 16.02 -3.06 -5.28
N ILE A 73 14.83 -3.39 -5.78
CA ILE A 73 14.62 -4.40 -6.81
C ILE A 73 15.22 -3.97 -8.14
N LEU A 74 15.10 -2.69 -8.49
CA LEU A 74 15.66 -2.15 -9.72
C LEU A 74 17.19 -2.11 -9.65
N ASP A 75 17.75 -1.70 -8.53
CA ASP A 75 19.20 -1.62 -8.33
C ASP A 75 19.87 -3.00 -8.30
N LYS A 76 19.18 -4.00 -7.75
CA LYS A 76 19.65 -5.39 -7.66
C LYS A 76 19.17 -6.26 -8.82
N ALA A 77 18.60 -5.66 -9.87
CA ALA A 77 17.99 -6.39 -10.97
C ALA A 77 19.02 -7.28 -11.68
N ASP A 78 18.66 -8.55 -11.84
CA ASP A 78 19.39 -9.50 -12.67
C ASP A 78 19.28 -9.08 -14.15
N LYS A 79 20.43 -8.94 -14.82
CA LYS A 79 20.52 -8.53 -16.23
C LYS A 79 19.83 -9.51 -17.17
N ASP A 80 19.67 -10.77 -16.77
CA ASP A 80 18.98 -11.79 -17.56
C ASP A 80 17.45 -11.72 -17.39
N LYS A 81 16.95 -11.01 -16.37
CA LYS A 81 15.51 -10.91 -16.06
C LYS A 81 15.04 -9.47 -15.78
N PRO A 82 15.39 -8.48 -16.62
CA PRO A 82 15.07 -7.08 -16.37
C PRO A 82 13.56 -6.84 -16.34
N GLN A 83 12.78 -7.58 -17.15
CA GLN A 83 11.32 -7.45 -17.18
C GLN A 83 10.68 -7.84 -15.84
N LYS A 84 11.19 -8.89 -15.18
CA LYS A 84 10.65 -9.32 -13.88
C LYS A 84 10.86 -8.23 -12.82
N ALA A 85 12.06 -7.65 -12.76
CA ALA A 85 12.36 -6.57 -11.83
C ALA A 85 11.49 -5.33 -12.11
N ARG A 86 11.33 -4.97 -13.39
CA ARG A 86 10.44 -3.87 -13.82
C ARG A 86 9.00 -4.08 -13.36
N GLU A 87 8.42 -5.26 -13.61
CA GLU A 87 7.03 -5.56 -13.20
C GLU A 87 6.86 -5.56 -11.68
N GLN A 88 7.85 -6.09 -10.95
CA GLN A 88 7.82 -6.10 -9.48
C GLN A 88 7.90 -4.68 -8.90
N ALA A 89 8.73 -3.81 -9.46
CA ALA A 89 8.83 -2.42 -9.05
C ALA A 89 7.59 -1.61 -9.45
N HIS A 90 7.03 -1.86 -10.63
CA HIS A 90 5.79 -1.24 -11.08
C HIS A 90 4.61 -1.61 -10.18
N HIS A 91 4.44 -2.90 -9.85
CA HIS A 91 3.36 -3.34 -8.96
C HIS A 91 3.45 -2.69 -7.57
N ARG A 92 4.66 -2.56 -7.02
CA ARG A 92 4.88 -1.89 -5.73
C ARG A 92 4.54 -0.40 -5.77
N ARG A 93 4.95 0.31 -6.82
CA ARG A 93 4.58 1.73 -7.01
C ARG A 93 3.08 1.91 -7.14
N TRP A 94 2.42 1.06 -7.93
CA TRP A 94 0.96 1.06 -8.05
C TRP A 94 0.28 0.77 -6.70
N LEU A 95 0.78 -0.18 -5.92
CA LEU A 95 0.22 -0.46 -4.60
C LEU A 95 0.41 0.72 -3.64
N ALA A 96 1.60 1.33 -3.62
CA ALA A 96 1.89 2.51 -2.80
C ALA A 96 0.95 3.68 -3.11
N SER A 97 0.60 3.90 -4.38
CA SER A 97 -0.36 4.95 -4.77
C SER A 97 -1.79 4.70 -4.27
N LYS A 98 -2.19 3.43 -4.13
CA LYS A 98 -3.47 3.06 -3.50
C LYS A 98 -3.48 3.24 -1.99
N LEU A 99 -2.32 3.14 -1.35
CA LEU A 99 -2.20 3.27 0.11
C LEU A 99 -2.00 4.71 0.55
N ARG A 100 -1.29 5.53 -0.24
CA ARG A 100 -1.00 6.93 0.10
C ARG A 100 -1.18 7.84 -1.12
N PRO A 101 -2.06 8.86 -1.05
CA PRO A 101 -2.33 9.75 -2.18
C PRO A 101 -1.11 10.49 -2.73
N THR A 102 -0.07 10.69 -1.92
CA THR A 102 1.19 11.34 -2.33
C THR A 102 1.86 10.63 -3.50
N TYR A 103 1.70 9.31 -3.63
CA TYR A 103 2.27 8.50 -4.71
C TYR A 103 1.34 8.34 -5.92
N ASN A 104 0.20 9.01 -5.95
CA ASN A 104 -0.64 9.04 -7.15
C ASN A 104 0.01 9.88 -8.25
N ASP A 105 -0.10 9.41 -9.49
CA ASP A 105 0.26 10.21 -10.65
C ASP A 105 -0.60 11.48 -10.67
N LYS A 106 0.06 12.63 -10.66
CA LYS A 106 -0.60 13.94 -10.78
C LYS A 106 -0.65 14.32 -12.25
N ALA A 107 -1.85 14.39 -12.82
CA ALA A 107 -2.05 15.01 -14.12
C ALA A 107 -2.23 16.52 -13.93
N ALA A 108 -1.45 17.33 -14.64
CA ALA A 108 -1.72 18.76 -14.76
C ALA A 108 -2.81 18.93 -15.83
N VAL A 109 -3.97 19.43 -15.44
CA VAL A 109 -5.07 19.68 -16.39
C VAL A 109 -5.08 21.17 -16.70
N SER A 110 -4.70 21.53 -17.93
CA SER A 110 -4.91 22.89 -18.45
C SER A 110 -6.23 22.92 -19.21
N ALA A 111 -7.21 23.64 -18.67
CA ALA A 111 -8.46 23.92 -19.36
C ALA A 111 -8.36 25.32 -19.99
N SER A 112 -8.43 25.41 -21.32
CA SER A 112 -8.62 26.68 -22.01
C SER A 112 -10.06 26.76 -22.52
N SER A 113 -10.81 27.79 -22.13
CA SER A 113 -12.08 28.09 -22.78
C SER A 113 -11.81 28.92 -24.04
N LYS A 114 -12.14 28.38 -25.21
CA LYS A 114 -12.39 29.23 -26.39
C LYS A 114 -13.83 29.70 -26.26
N GLY A 115 -14.02 31.02 -26.33
CA GLY A 115 -15.32 31.67 -26.18
C GLY A 115 -16.28 31.30 -27.29
N ASP A 116 -16.89 30.12 -27.18
CA ASP A 116 -18.19 29.74 -27.73
C ASP A 116 -18.60 28.38 -27.10
N GLY A 117 -18.92 28.37 -25.80
CA GLY A 117 -19.52 27.24 -25.08
C GLY A 117 -18.74 25.91 -24.97
N GLY A 118 -17.63 25.74 -25.68
CA GLY A 118 -16.83 24.51 -25.70
C GLY A 118 -15.67 24.54 -24.72
N VAL A 119 -15.63 23.57 -23.80
CA VAL A 119 -14.45 23.32 -22.95
C VAL A 119 -13.64 22.19 -23.58
N THR A 120 -12.44 22.49 -24.05
CA THR A 120 -11.43 21.49 -24.42
C THR A 120 -10.58 21.18 -23.20
N VAL A 121 -10.61 19.93 -22.75
CA VAL A 121 -9.76 19.42 -21.66
C VAL A 121 -8.56 18.71 -22.29
N GLU A 122 -7.38 19.33 -22.20
CA GLU A 122 -6.12 18.66 -22.53
C GLU A 122 -5.50 18.11 -21.26
N ILE A 123 -5.33 16.78 -21.21
CA ILE A 123 -4.59 16.13 -20.13
C ILE A 123 -3.11 16.28 -20.46
N VAL A 124 -2.43 17.20 -19.79
CA VAL A 124 -0.97 17.28 -19.84
C VAL A 124 -0.45 16.30 -18.81
N GLN A 125 -0.02 15.11 -19.26
CA GLN A 125 0.75 14.22 -18.39
C GLN A 125 2.04 14.97 -18.02
N GLY A 126 2.13 15.39 -16.75
CA GLY A 126 3.32 16.01 -16.22
C GLY A 126 4.47 15.01 -16.30
N LEU A 127 5.36 15.22 -17.26
CA LEU A 127 6.70 14.66 -17.23
C LEU A 127 7.37 15.30 -16.00
N GLY A 128 7.59 14.53 -14.94
CA GLY A 128 8.50 14.95 -13.87
C GLY A 128 9.89 15.10 -14.47
N ASP A 129 10.50 16.26 -14.22
CA ASP A 129 11.89 16.60 -14.58
C ASP A 129 12.92 15.56 -14.10
#